data_AF-A0A1J5ST17-F1
#
_entry.id   AF-A0A1J5ST17-F1
#
_cell.length_a   1.000
_cell.length_b   1.000
_cell.length_c   1.000
_cell.angle_alpha   90.00
_cell.angle_beta   90.00
_cell.angle_gamma   90.00
#
_symmetry.space_group_name_H-M   'P 1'
#
loop_
_entity.id
_entity.type
_entity.pdbx_description
1 polymer ?
#
loop_
_entity_poly.entity_id
_entity_poly.type
_entity_poly.pdbx_seq_one_letter_code
_entity_poly.pdbx_strand_id
1 'polypeptide(L)'
;MSNVTDNMNVEYLDNAIRMLNTYAKEDSLKPLVSILEALKLDLYNETLSAELTNAWRNLGIYQGTVLTYVPYFYTLISDDIFGDNLKK
;
A
#
# COMPACT_ATOMS: atom_id res chain seq x y z
N MET A 1 4.99 8.77 24.16
CA MET A 1 5.69 7.52 23.83
C MET A 1 5.45 7.24 22.35
N SER A 2 5.98 8.11 21.49
CA SER A 2 5.92 7.97 20.04
C SER A 2 7.26 7.40 19.57
N ASN A 3 7.32 6.93 18.33
CA ASN A 3 8.53 6.82 17.48
C ASN A 3 9.00 5.41 17.08
N VAL A 4 8.64 4.30 17.74
CA VAL A 4 9.11 2.98 17.26
C VAL A 4 8.21 2.45 16.14
N THR A 5 6.90 2.45 16.36
CA THR A 5 5.91 2.00 15.36
C THR A 5 5.84 2.94 14.15
N ASP A 6 5.97 4.25 14.37
CA ASP A 6 5.98 5.26 13.31
C ASP A 6 7.18 5.10 12.38
N ASN A 7 8.38 4.94 12.95
CA ASN A 7 9.59 4.74 12.16
C ASN A 7 9.54 3.42 11.38
N MET A 8 9.00 2.36 11.98
CA MET A 8 8.76 1.10 11.27
C MET A 8 7.81 1.32 10.08
N ASN A 9 6.70 2.05 10.26
CA ASN A 9 5.75 2.32 9.16
C ASN A 9 6.39 3.11 8.01
N VAL A 10 7.20 4.13 8.30
CA VAL A 10 7.94 4.88 7.26
C VAL A 10 8.91 3.98 6.51
N GLU A 11 9.68 3.14 7.22
CA GLU A 11 10.64 2.22 6.61
C GLU A 11 9.95 1.20 5.69
N TYR A 12 8.80 0.65 6.12
CA TYR A 12 8.02 -0.27 5.30
C TYR A 12 7.44 0.40 4.04
N LEU A 13 6.95 1.65 4.16
CA LEU A 13 6.47 2.44 3.02
C LEU A 13 7.60 2.76 2.05
N ASP A 14 8.75 3.22 2.53
CA ASP A 14 9.92 3.51 1.69
C ASP A 14 10.43 2.25 0.98
N ASN A 15 10.47 1.13 1.69
CA ASN A 15 10.84 -0.15 1.08
C ASN A 15 9.84 -0.57 0.00
N ALA A 16 8.53 -0.45 0.27
CA ALA A 16 7.48 -0.79 -0.69
C ALA A 16 7.57 0.08 -1.96
N ILE A 17 7.68 1.40 -1.79
CA ILE A 17 7.86 2.35 -2.90
C ILE A 17 9.09 1.98 -3.72
N ARG A 18 10.22 1.71 -3.07
CA ARG A 18 11.46 1.31 -3.75
C ARG A 18 11.28 0.01 -4.54
N MET A 19 10.69 -1.01 -3.93
CA MET A 19 10.49 -2.31 -4.57
C MET A 19 9.57 -2.20 -5.79
N LEU A 20 8.43 -1.51 -5.65
CA LEU A 20 7.48 -1.28 -6.73
C LEU A 20 8.11 -0.44 -7.86
N ASN A 21 8.77 0.67 -7.55
CA ASN A 21 9.44 1.48 -8.58
C ASN A 21 10.57 0.73 -9.29
N THR A 22 11.25 -0.18 -8.60
CA THR A 22 12.36 -0.94 -9.19
C THR A 22 11.85 -2.02 -10.14
N TYR A 23 10.85 -2.81 -9.71
CA TYR A 23 10.49 -4.06 -10.38
C TYR A 23 9.10 -4.08 -11.01
N ALA A 24 8.18 -3.21 -10.59
CA ALA A 24 6.80 -3.17 -11.06
C ALA A 24 6.61 -1.98 -12.02
N LYS A 25 6.84 -2.22 -13.31
CA LYS A 25 6.88 -1.18 -14.36
C LYS A 25 5.51 -0.88 -14.98
N GLU A 26 4.46 -1.52 -14.49
CA GLU A 26 3.12 -1.39 -14.99
C GLU A 26 2.55 0.00 -14.64
N ASP A 27 2.11 0.75 -15.65
CA ASP A 27 1.53 2.08 -15.45
C ASP A 27 0.31 2.07 -14.51
N SER A 28 -0.42 0.96 -14.45
CA SER A 28 -1.53 0.74 -13.55
C SER A 28 -1.16 0.83 -12.06
N LEU A 29 0.13 0.67 -11.71
CA LEU A 29 0.62 0.77 -10.33
C LEU A 29 0.98 2.19 -9.92
N LYS A 30 1.10 3.14 -10.87
CA LYS A 30 1.46 4.53 -10.57
C LYS A 30 0.55 5.17 -9.51
N PRO A 31 -0.80 5.06 -9.59
CA PRO A 31 -1.67 5.62 -8.56
C PRO A 31 -1.41 5.05 -7.17
N LEU A 32 -1.16 3.74 -7.07
CA LEU A 32 -0.83 3.07 -5.81
C LEU A 32 0.47 3.63 -5.20
N VAL A 33 1.52 3.74 -6.01
CA VAL A 33 2.83 4.25 -5.57
C VAL A 33 2.71 5.71 -5.11
N SER A 34 1.96 6.55 -5.84
CA SER A 34 1.76 7.95 -5.44
C SER A 34 1.01 8.09 -4.13
N ILE A 35 0.05 7.21 -3.82
CA ILE A 35 -0.65 7.22 -2.53
C ILE A 35 0.31 6.79 -1.40
N LEU A 36 1.17 5.80 -1.62
CA LEU A 36 2.20 5.40 -0.64
C LEU A 36 3.18 6.55 -0.35
N GLU A 37 3.58 7.30 -1.39
CA GLU A 37 4.42 8.50 -1.23
C GLU A 37 3.73 9.59 -0.41
N ALA A 38 2.42 9.80 -0.62
CA ALA A 38 1.63 10.75 0.16
C ALA A 38 1.46 10.30 1.62
N LEU A 39 1.17 9.01 1.86
CA LEU A 39 1.08 8.43 3.20
C LEU A 39 2.38 8.55 3.99
N LYS A 40 3.53 8.53 3.32
CA LYS A 40 4.81 8.76 4.00
C LYS A 40 4.90 10.16 4.62
N LEU A 41 4.26 11.16 4.03
CA LEU A 41 4.23 12.53 4.55
C LEU A 41 3.22 12.70 5.69
N ASP A 42 2.16 11.88 5.68
CA ASP A 42 1.08 11.90 6.68
C ASP A 42 0.55 10.47 6.92
N LEU A 43 1.23 9.74 7.82
CA LEU A 43 1.01 8.31 8.08
C LEU A 43 -0.39 7.98 8.60
N TYR A 44 -1.07 8.97 9.18
CA TYR A 44 -2.34 8.81 9.87
C TYR A 44 -3.50 9.38 9.06
N ASN A 45 -3.26 9.70 7.79
CA ASN A 45 -4.29 10.22 6.92
C ASN A 45 -5.28 9.11 6.54
N GLU A 46 -6.43 9.11 7.20
CA GLU A 46 -7.50 8.14 6.94
C GLU A 46 -8.03 8.23 5.50
N THR A 47 -7.99 9.42 4.88
CA THR A 47 -8.42 9.59 3.49
C THR A 47 -7.46 8.91 2.53
N LEU A 48 -6.15 9.14 2.69
CA LEU A 48 -5.13 8.45 1.90
C LEU A 48 -5.13 6.94 2.13
N SER A 49 -5.42 6.49 3.36
CA SER A 49 -5.55 5.06 3.68
C SER A 49 -6.74 4.43 2.94
N ALA A 50 -7.89 5.12 2.88
CA ALA A 50 -9.05 4.67 2.11
C ALA A 50 -8.77 4.68 0.60
N GLU A 51 -8.05 5.70 0.09
CA GLU A 51 -7.60 5.77 -1.29
C GLU A 51 -6.65 4.62 -1.64
N LEU A 52 -5.74 4.25 -0.73
CA LEU A 52 -4.82 3.12 -0.92
C LEU A 52 -5.60 1.81 -1.08
N THR A 53 -6.59 1.57 -0.23
CA THR A 53 -7.49 0.40 -0.32
C THR A 53 -8.24 0.37 -1.64
N ASN A 54 -8.77 1.51 -2.08
CA ASN A 54 -9.49 1.61 -3.36
C ASN A 54 -8.56 1.38 -4.56
N ALA A 55 -7.37 1.98 -4.55
CA ALA A 55 -6.35 1.77 -5.58
C ALA A 55 -5.96 0.29 -5.66
N TRP A 56 -5.69 -0.35 -4.51
CA TRP A 56 -5.43 -1.77 -4.40
C TRP A 56 -6.53 -2.64 -5.01
N ARG A 57 -7.80 -2.41 -4.65
CA ARG A 57 -8.95 -3.15 -5.18
C ARG A 57 -9.11 -3.00 -6.70
N ASN A 58 -8.71 -1.86 -7.24
CA ASN A 58 -8.82 -1.55 -8.67
C ASN A 58 -7.61 -2.05 -9.50
N LEU A 59 -6.58 -2.64 -8.89
CA LEU A 59 -5.42 -3.17 -9.62
C LEU A 59 -5.72 -4.43 -10.44
N GLY A 60 -6.78 -5.18 -10.07
CA GLY A 60 -7.12 -6.44 -10.72
C GLY A 60 -5.93 -7.42 -10.72
N ILE A 61 -5.53 -7.88 -11.90
CA ILE A 61 -4.43 -8.86 -12.04
C ILE A 61 -3.08 -8.37 -11.49
N TYR A 62 -2.88 -7.05 -11.38
CA TYR A 62 -1.62 -6.47 -10.91
C TYR A 62 -1.46 -6.49 -9.38
N GLN A 63 -2.50 -6.91 -8.65
CA GLN A 63 -2.38 -7.22 -7.22
C GLN A 63 -1.30 -8.29 -6.96
N GLY A 64 -1.20 -9.29 -7.86
CA GLY A 64 -0.15 -10.32 -7.77
C GLY A 64 1.26 -9.75 -7.93
N THR A 65 1.45 -8.76 -8.80
CA THR A 65 2.73 -8.07 -8.98
C THR A 65 3.14 -7.34 -7.70
N VAL A 66 2.21 -6.62 -7.06
CA VAL A 66 2.48 -5.94 -5.79
C VAL A 66 2.88 -6.95 -4.72
N LEU A 67 2.12 -8.04 -4.54
CA LEU A 67 2.43 -9.05 -3.52
C LEU A 67 3.72 -9.83 -3.79
N THR A 68 4.15 -9.91 -5.05
CA THR A 68 5.44 -10.53 -5.42
C THR A 68 6.62 -9.71 -4.89
N TYR A 69 6.56 -8.39 -4.99
CA TYR A 69 7.67 -7.51 -4.60
C TYR A 69 7.53 -6.94 -3.18
N VAL A 70 6.30 -6.85 -2.69
CA VAL A 70 5.92 -6.33 -1.37
C VAL A 70 5.01 -7.36 -0.69
N PRO A 71 5.53 -8.52 -0.28
CA PRO A 71 4.68 -9.59 0.29
C PRO A 71 4.02 -9.20 1.62
N TYR A 72 4.56 -8.19 2.30
CA TYR A 72 4.02 -7.62 3.53
C TYR A 72 2.98 -6.51 3.30
N PHE A 73 2.50 -6.31 2.06
CA PHE A 73 1.59 -5.20 1.72
C PHE A 73 0.31 -5.17 2.56
N TYR A 74 -0.14 -6.33 3.06
CA TYR A 74 -1.28 -6.43 3.99
C TYR A 74 -1.08 -5.67 5.32
N THR A 75 0.18 -5.35 5.68
CA THR A 75 0.48 -4.54 6.87
C THR A 75 0.34 -3.04 6.62
N LEU A 76 0.32 -2.61 5.35
CA LEU A 76 0.23 -1.22 4.93
C LEU A 76 -1.21 -0.77 4.66
N ILE A 77 -2.12 -1.72 4.45
CA ILE A 77 -3.53 -1.45 4.23
C ILE A 77 -4.28 -1.71 5.54
N SER A 78 -5.05 -0.73 6.00
CA SER A 78 -5.86 -0.84 7.22
C SER A 78 -7.07 -1.77 7.08
N ASP A 79 -7.54 -1.94 5.85
CA ASP A 79 -8.69 -2.75 5.45
C ASP A 79 -8.23 -4.15 4.96
N ASP A 80 -9.10 -5.15 5.05
CA ASP A 80 -8.79 -6.48 4.51
C ASP A 80 -8.51 -6.43 3.00
N ILE A 81 -7.28 -6.80 2.62
CA ILE A 81 -6.78 -6.79 1.25
C ILE A 81 -7.47 -7.84 0.37
N PHE A 82 -8.06 -8.88 0.97
CA PHE A 82 -8.77 -9.94 0.22
C PHE A 82 -10.25 -9.61 0.04
N GLY A 83 -10.75 -8.58 0.71
CA GLY A 83 -12.10 -8.09 0.50
C GLY A 83 -13.18 -9.07 0.94
N ASP A 84 -12.92 -9.89 1.97
CA ASP A 84 -13.90 -10.82 2.55
C ASP A 84 -14.98 -10.07 3.38
N ASN A 85 -15.59 -9.06 2.76
CA ASN A 85 -16.98 -8.72 3.03
C ASN A 85 -17.86 -9.58 2.11
N LEU A 86 -17.81 -10.91 2.31
CA LEU A 86 -18.91 -11.81 1.93
C LEU A 86 -20.13 -11.42 2.78
N LYS A 87 -20.79 -10.31 2.44
CA LYS A 87 -22.15 -10.06 2.92
C LYS A 87 -23.04 -11.14 2.33
N LYS A 88 -23.34 -12.14 3.16
CA LYS A 88 -24.48 -13.04 2.99
C LYS A 88 -25.78 -12.25 2.90
#